data_AF-D2S3K6-F1
#
_entry.id   AF-D2S3K6-F1
#
_cell.length_a   1.000
_cell.length_b   1.000
_cell.length_c   1.000
_cell.angle_alpha   90.00
_cell.angle_beta   90.00
_cell.angle_gamma   90.00
#
_symmetry.space_group_name_H-M   'P 1'
#
loop_
_entity.id
_entity.type
_entity.pdbx_description
1 polymer ?
#
loop_
_entity_poly.entity_id
_entity_poly.type
_entity_poly.pdbx_seq_one_letter_code
_entity_poly.pdbx_strand_id
1 'polypeptide(L)'
;MNDDRPIVQERPDFDLSYHRTKTNTWTFKPATIRKFVEERLEGRVLNLFAGKTKLNHDDEIVRVDLDEDRDADYHFDAIEVRERFGENSFDTVIMDPPYSVIQSRKRYDGEYAGHFKHVRDEVSKVVRPGGRTLTFGFTSTGMAQSRGFEKEELAIFAHGGRYRDTFCVVERRFERDLSEFPGIIAATDGGKPRTQNTGTEHSEADR
;
A
#
# COMPACT_ATOMS: atom_id res chain seq x y z
N MET A 1 -20.39 -23.29 6.77
CA MET A 1 -21.11 -22.02 6.62
C MET A 1 -20.08 -20.92 6.84
N ASN A 2 -19.78 -20.12 5.82
CA ASN A 2 -19.00 -18.91 6.04
C ASN A 2 -19.89 -17.98 6.87
N ASP A 3 -19.31 -17.49 7.95
CA ASP A 3 -19.96 -16.55 8.86
C ASP A 3 -20.15 -15.22 8.12
N ASP A 4 -21.37 -15.00 7.62
CA ASP A 4 -21.76 -13.84 6.80
C ASP A 4 -22.08 -12.60 7.68
N ARG A 5 -21.58 -12.58 8.92
CA ARG A 5 -21.74 -11.44 9.82
C ARG A 5 -20.98 -10.23 9.25
N PRO A 6 -21.59 -9.03 9.26
CA PRO A 6 -20.91 -7.83 8.83
C PRO A 6 -19.70 -7.57 9.75
N ILE A 7 -18.52 -7.47 9.16
CA ILE A 7 -17.32 -7.02 9.88
C ILE A 7 -17.38 -5.49 9.90
N VAL A 8 -17.89 -4.94 11.00
CA VAL A 8 -17.85 -3.50 11.28
C VAL A 8 -16.72 -3.25 12.26
N GLN A 9 -15.73 -2.47 11.85
CA GLN A 9 -14.67 -2.01 12.75
C GLN A 9 -14.98 -0.56 13.12
N GLU A 10 -15.56 -0.34 14.30
CA GLU A 10 -15.76 1.01 14.84
C GLU A 10 -14.40 1.61 15.20
N ARG A 11 -14.15 2.84 14.72
CA ARG A 11 -12.90 3.58 14.91
C ARG A 11 -13.24 5.03 15.21
N PRO A 12 -13.27 5.43 16.49
CA PRO A 12 -13.60 6.81 16.85
C PRO A 12 -12.56 7.83 16.37
N ASP A 13 -11.31 7.39 16.19
CA ASP A 13 -10.17 8.24 15.79
C ASP A 13 -9.78 8.09 14.30
N PHE A 14 -10.69 7.59 13.45
CA PHE A 14 -10.44 7.45 12.01
C PHE A 14 -10.97 8.67 11.24
N ASP A 15 -10.08 9.32 10.52
CA ASP A 15 -10.42 10.49 9.73
C ASP A 15 -10.93 10.10 8.33
N LEU A 16 -12.03 10.71 7.90
CA LEU A 16 -12.54 10.60 6.54
C LEU A 16 -12.66 12.00 5.95
N SER A 17 -11.91 12.27 4.89
CA SER A 17 -11.90 13.58 4.24
C SER A 17 -12.30 13.51 2.76
N TYR A 18 -13.06 14.49 2.29
CA TYR A 18 -13.52 14.59 0.90
C TYR A 18 -13.03 15.89 0.27
N HIS A 19 -12.33 15.77 -0.86
CA HIS A 19 -11.63 16.85 -1.53
C HIS A 19 -12.05 16.92 -2.98
N ARG A 20 -12.41 18.11 -3.46
CA ARG A 20 -12.58 18.35 -4.90
C ARG A 20 -11.27 18.83 -5.49
N THR A 21 -10.86 18.23 -6.61
CA THR A 21 -9.60 18.58 -7.28
C THR A 21 -9.70 18.41 -8.79
N LYS A 22 -8.69 18.91 -9.52
CA LYS A 22 -8.60 18.70 -10.97
C LYS A 22 -7.97 17.33 -11.26
N THR A 23 -8.36 16.68 -12.35
CA THR A 23 -7.65 15.49 -12.84
C THR A 23 -6.26 15.89 -13.37
N ASN A 24 -5.27 15.02 -13.16
CA ASN A 24 -3.95 15.18 -13.74
C ASN A 24 -3.25 13.83 -13.89
N THR A 25 -2.41 13.69 -14.92
CA THR A 25 -1.52 12.52 -15.07
C THR A 25 -0.52 12.41 -13.93
N TRP A 26 -0.14 13.53 -13.31
CA TRP A 26 0.76 13.56 -12.16
C TRP A 26 -0.03 13.87 -10.89
N THR A 27 -0.23 12.85 -10.05
CA THR A 27 -1.08 12.86 -8.87
C THR A 27 -0.81 14.03 -7.93
N PHE A 28 0.46 14.42 -7.75
CA PHE A 28 0.86 15.51 -6.85
C PHE A 28 0.95 16.88 -7.51
N LYS A 29 0.54 17.03 -8.78
CA LYS A 29 0.52 18.33 -9.47
C LYS A 29 -0.64 19.22 -9.00
N PRO A 30 -1.88 18.73 -8.80
CA PRO A 30 -2.94 19.52 -8.20
C PRO A 30 -2.61 19.94 -6.76
N ALA A 31 -2.74 21.24 -6.44
CA ALA A 31 -2.40 21.78 -5.13
C ALA A 31 -3.16 21.13 -3.97
N THR A 32 -4.41 20.70 -4.20
CA THR A 32 -5.22 20.01 -3.18
C THR A 32 -4.56 18.70 -2.72
N ILE A 33 -4.12 17.86 -3.65
CA ILE A 33 -3.49 16.58 -3.33
C ILE A 33 -2.08 16.82 -2.78
N ARG A 34 -1.33 17.75 -3.38
CA ARG A 34 0.01 18.11 -2.92
C ARG A 34 0.00 18.54 -1.46
N LYS A 35 -0.83 19.53 -1.12
CA LYS A 35 -0.93 20.06 0.24
C LYS A 35 -1.32 18.97 1.23
N PHE A 36 -2.28 18.13 0.87
CA PHE A 36 -2.68 16.99 1.69
C PHE A 36 -1.50 16.06 2.03
N VAL A 37 -0.68 15.73 1.02
CA VAL A 37 0.50 14.87 1.20
C VAL A 37 1.54 15.56 2.06
N GLU A 38 1.93 16.79 1.70
CA GLU A 38 2.98 17.56 2.38
C GLU A 38 2.67 17.78 3.87
N GLU A 39 1.39 18.00 4.24
CA GLU A 39 0.97 18.13 5.64
C GLU A 39 1.06 16.82 6.47
N ARG A 40 1.30 15.67 5.82
CA ARG A 40 1.38 14.34 6.44
C ARG A 40 2.76 13.71 6.35
N LEU A 41 3.74 14.43 5.82
CA LEU A 41 5.13 13.97 5.77
C LEU A 41 5.79 14.16 7.13
N GLU A 42 6.42 13.11 7.61
CA GLU A 42 7.15 13.08 8.88
C GLU A 42 8.53 12.47 8.63
N GLY A 43 9.56 13.08 9.20
CA GLY A 43 10.95 12.59 9.18
C GLY A 43 11.46 12.30 7.76
N ARG A 44 12.28 11.26 7.63
CA ARG A 44 12.83 10.85 6.34
C ARG A 44 11.77 10.17 5.48
N VAL A 45 11.58 10.66 4.25
CA VAL A 45 10.51 10.24 3.34
C VAL A 45 11.04 9.41 2.18
N LEU A 46 10.32 8.35 1.82
CA LEU A 46 10.49 7.62 0.56
C LEU A 46 9.28 7.84 -0.34
N ASN A 47 9.48 8.42 -1.52
CA ASN A 47 8.50 8.41 -2.61
C ASN A 47 8.86 7.29 -3.61
N LEU A 48 8.19 6.15 -3.49
CA LEU A 48 8.56 4.90 -4.18
C LEU A 48 8.15 4.87 -5.66
N PHE A 49 7.29 5.80 -6.08
CA PHE A 49 6.81 5.95 -7.46
C PHE A 49 6.83 7.44 -7.83
N ALA A 50 8.04 8.00 -7.95
CA ALA A 50 8.26 9.45 -7.85
C ALA A 50 7.68 10.28 -9.00
N GLY A 51 7.61 9.72 -10.21
CA GLY A 51 7.12 10.42 -11.40
C GLY A 51 7.81 11.76 -11.62
N LYS A 52 7.08 12.75 -12.15
CA LYS A 52 7.65 14.08 -12.47
C LYS A 52 7.49 15.13 -11.38
N THR A 53 6.64 14.90 -10.38
CA THR A 53 6.30 15.95 -9.42
C THR A 53 7.16 15.84 -8.18
N LYS A 54 7.86 16.93 -7.83
CA LYS A 54 8.57 17.07 -6.56
C LYS A 54 7.61 17.62 -5.49
N LEU A 55 7.75 17.08 -4.28
CA LEU A 55 7.05 17.49 -3.07
C LEU A 55 8.02 18.31 -2.21
N ASN A 56 7.49 19.17 -1.34
CA ASN A 56 8.28 19.88 -0.35
C ASN A 56 8.15 19.20 1.01
N HIS A 57 9.28 19.10 1.70
CA HIS A 57 9.38 18.61 3.07
C HIS A 57 10.65 19.20 3.68
N ASP A 58 10.67 19.38 5.00
CA ASP A 58 11.82 19.95 5.70
C ASP A 58 13.00 18.96 5.78
N ASP A 59 12.69 17.65 5.85
CA ASP A 59 13.68 16.56 5.81
C ASP A 59 13.83 15.98 4.38
N GLU A 60 14.75 15.02 4.24
CA GLU A 60 15.04 14.33 2.97
C GLU A 60 13.79 13.60 2.41
N ILE A 61 13.53 13.82 1.11
CA ILE A 61 12.63 12.99 0.31
C ILE A 61 13.45 12.20 -0.72
N VAL A 62 13.62 10.91 -0.46
CA VAL A 62 14.23 9.96 -1.40
C VAL A 62 13.20 9.58 -2.47
N ARG A 63 13.55 9.76 -3.74
CA ARG A 63 12.68 9.50 -4.89
C ARG A 63 13.18 8.27 -5.64
N VAL A 64 12.29 7.32 -5.86
CA VAL A 64 12.55 6.11 -6.66
C VAL A 64 11.61 6.09 -7.86
N ASP A 65 12.14 5.76 -9.03
CA ASP A 65 11.34 5.50 -10.23
C ASP A 65 12.01 4.43 -11.10
N LEU A 66 11.23 3.49 -11.63
CA LEU A 66 11.76 2.42 -12.48
C LEU A 66 12.29 2.94 -13.82
N ASP A 67 11.74 4.06 -14.31
CA ASP A 67 12.14 4.68 -15.56
C ASP A 67 13.41 5.53 -15.36
N GLU A 68 14.53 5.11 -15.97
CA GLU A 68 15.84 5.77 -15.89
C GLU A 68 15.83 7.20 -16.47
N ASP A 69 14.84 7.56 -17.30
CA ASP A 69 14.68 8.92 -17.82
C ASP A 69 13.97 9.86 -16.83
N ARG A 70 13.61 9.39 -15.64
CA ARG A 70 12.97 10.20 -14.61
C ARG A 70 13.99 10.89 -13.72
N ASP A 71 13.64 12.10 -13.30
CA ASP A 71 14.40 12.84 -12.28
C ASP A 71 14.08 12.26 -10.89
N ALA A 72 14.80 11.20 -10.55
CA ALA A 72 14.73 10.43 -9.31
C ALA A 72 16.14 10.14 -8.76
N ASP A 73 16.26 9.87 -7.47
CA ASP A 73 17.54 9.60 -6.81
C ASP A 73 18.04 8.17 -7.09
N TYR A 74 17.10 7.24 -7.31
CA TYR A 74 17.39 5.84 -7.61
C TYR A 74 16.44 5.26 -8.66
N HIS A 75 16.96 4.31 -9.44
CA HIS A 75 16.23 3.56 -10.45
C HIS A 75 16.29 2.06 -10.19
N PHE A 76 15.19 1.49 -9.71
CA PHE A 76 15.05 0.05 -9.44
C PHE A 76 13.58 -0.36 -9.30
N ASP A 77 13.28 -1.67 -9.36
CA ASP A 77 11.93 -2.18 -9.16
C ASP A 77 11.54 -2.03 -7.68
N ALA A 78 10.36 -1.49 -7.39
CA ALA A 78 9.86 -1.23 -6.04
C ALA A 78 9.92 -2.44 -5.08
N ILE A 79 10.01 -3.68 -5.58
CA ILE A 79 10.23 -4.86 -4.73
C ILE A 79 11.64 -4.91 -4.12
N GLU A 80 12.64 -4.30 -4.73
CA GLU A 80 14.02 -4.27 -4.25
C GLU A 80 14.21 -3.28 -3.08
N VAL A 81 13.18 -2.50 -2.72
CA VAL A 81 13.26 -1.38 -1.76
C VAL A 81 13.93 -1.76 -0.43
N ARG A 82 13.65 -2.95 0.10
CA ARG A 82 14.23 -3.44 1.35
C ARG A 82 15.70 -3.75 1.22
N GLU A 83 16.10 -4.40 0.13
CA GLU A 83 17.52 -4.68 -0.14
C GLU A 83 18.31 -3.38 -0.29
N ARG A 84 17.72 -2.38 -0.95
CA ARG A 84 18.38 -1.11 -1.27
C ARG A 84 18.54 -0.19 -0.07
N PHE A 85 17.57 -0.16 0.85
CA PHE A 85 17.58 0.80 1.96
C PHE A 85 17.69 0.17 3.34
N GLY A 86 17.52 -1.14 3.49
CA GLY A 86 17.44 -1.81 4.79
C GLY A 86 16.12 -1.56 5.52
N GLU A 87 15.98 -2.20 6.68
CA GLU A 87 14.76 -2.16 7.50
C GLU A 87 14.72 -0.90 8.37
N ASN A 88 13.51 -0.39 8.65
CA ASN A 88 13.28 0.76 9.55
C ASN A 88 14.05 2.03 9.14
N SER A 89 14.13 2.28 7.83
CA SER A 89 14.93 3.35 7.23
C SER A 89 14.16 4.64 6.94
N PHE A 90 12.82 4.60 6.95
CA PHE A 90 11.97 5.74 6.61
C PHE A 90 10.87 5.97 7.63
N ASP A 91 10.61 7.24 7.93
CA ASP A 91 9.54 7.68 8.81
C ASP A 91 8.22 7.80 8.02
N THR A 92 8.28 8.14 6.73
CA THR A 92 7.11 8.15 5.82
C THR A 92 7.41 7.46 4.48
N VAL A 93 6.50 6.61 3.99
CA VAL A 93 6.58 6.03 2.63
C VAL A 93 5.32 6.37 1.81
N ILE A 94 5.52 6.99 0.66
CA ILE A 94 4.47 7.32 -0.31
C ILE A 94 4.47 6.28 -1.42
N MET A 95 3.30 5.70 -1.69
CA MET A 95 3.09 4.76 -2.77
C MET A 95 1.98 5.26 -3.69
N ASP A 96 2.35 5.70 -4.90
CA ASP A 96 1.42 6.03 -5.99
C ASP A 96 1.72 5.17 -7.23
N PRO A 97 1.47 3.85 -7.17
CA PRO A 97 1.86 2.94 -8.23
C PRO A 97 1.03 3.18 -9.51
N PRO A 98 1.63 3.08 -10.70
CA PRO A 98 0.87 3.11 -11.94
C PRO A 98 -0.08 1.90 -12.02
N TYR A 99 -1.20 2.06 -12.73
CA TYR A 99 -2.23 1.01 -12.83
C TYR A 99 -1.71 -0.34 -13.34
N SER A 100 -0.71 -0.32 -14.23
CA SER A 100 -0.03 -1.52 -14.73
C SER A 100 0.63 -2.32 -13.62
N VAL A 101 1.28 -1.66 -12.65
CA VAL A 101 1.90 -2.30 -11.48
C VAL A 101 0.83 -2.96 -10.61
N ILE A 102 -0.28 -2.25 -10.37
CA ILE A 102 -1.41 -2.78 -9.57
C ILE A 102 -2.01 -4.04 -10.21
N GLN A 103 -2.21 -4.04 -11.52
CA GLN A 103 -2.83 -5.16 -12.25
C GLN A 103 -1.87 -6.32 -12.55
N SER A 104 -0.57 -6.07 -12.52
CA SER A 104 0.41 -7.09 -12.89
C SER A 104 0.45 -8.23 -11.86
N ARG A 105 0.44 -9.46 -12.39
CA ARG A 105 0.88 -10.65 -11.67
C ARG A 105 2.28 -10.96 -12.16
N LYS A 106 3.23 -11.06 -11.24
CA LYS A 106 4.61 -11.44 -11.53
C LYS A 106 4.92 -12.69 -10.72
N ARG A 107 5.85 -13.49 -11.25
CA ARG A 107 6.34 -14.68 -10.54
C ARG A 107 7.48 -14.23 -9.64
N TYR A 108 7.29 -14.36 -8.34
CA TYR A 108 8.32 -14.11 -7.32
C TYR A 108 8.48 -15.38 -6.51
N ASP A 109 9.71 -15.90 -6.39
CA ASP A 109 10.04 -17.15 -5.69
C ASP A 109 9.16 -18.36 -6.04
N GLY A 110 8.78 -18.47 -7.31
CA GLY A 110 7.97 -19.59 -7.80
C GLY A 110 6.46 -19.41 -7.64
N GLU A 111 5.99 -18.42 -6.87
CA GLU A 111 4.57 -18.12 -6.66
C GLU A 111 4.06 -17.02 -7.60
N TYR A 112 2.82 -17.16 -8.06
CA TYR A 112 2.11 -16.12 -8.80
C TYR A 112 1.29 -15.28 -7.81
N ALA A 113 1.80 -14.10 -7.46
CA ALA A 113 1.06 -13.14 -6.66
C ALA A 113 1.02 -11.77 -7.34
N GLY A 114 0.06 -10.94 -6.91
CA GLY A 114 -0.03 -9.56 -7.40
C GLY A 114 1.25 -8.82 -7.05
N HIS A 115 1.89 -8.20 -8.04
CA HIS A 115 3.18 -7.52 -7.86
C HIS A 115 3.12 -6.50 -6.70
N PHE A 116 2.03 -5.76 -6.60
CA PHE A 116 1.83 -4.78 -5.52
C PHE A 116 1.61 -5.40 -4.13
N LYS A 117 1.27 -6.70 -4.03
CA LYS A 117 1.30 -7.41 -2.74
C LYS A 117 2.75 -7.50 -2.24
N HIS A 118 3.68 -7.94 -3.08
CA HIS A 118 5.09 -8.05 -2.71
C HIS A 118 5.71 -6.68 -2.40
N VAL A 119 5.39 -5.66 -3.21
CA VAL A 119 5.84 -4.28 -2.89
C VAL A 119 5.40 -3.87 -1.49
N ARG A 120 4.15 -4.14 -1.09
CA ARG A 120 3.68 -3.85 0.28
C ARG A 120 4.37 -4.72 1.34
N ASP A 121 4.68 -5.97 1.03
CA ASP A 121 5.43 -6.85 1.94
C ASP A 121 6.84 -6.28 2.20
N GLU A 122 7.53 -5.81 1.16
CA GLU A 122 8.87 -5.19 1.28
C GLU A 122 8.81 -3.80 1.94
N VAL A 123 7.84 -2.97 1.56
CA VAL A 123 7.62 -1.65 2.19
C VAL A 123 7.34 -1.77 3.68
N SER A 124 6.63 -2.82 4.12
CA SER A 124 6.33 -3.02 5.54
C SER A 124 7.58 -3.09 6.41
N LYS A 125 8.71 -3.53 5.84
CA LYS A 125 9.99 -3.69 6.55
C LYS A 125 10.81 -2.41 6.59
N VAL A 126 10.69 -1.54 5.59
CA VAL A 126 11.50 -0.31 5.51
C VAL A 126 10.89 0.87 6.28
N VAL A 127 9.58 0.88 6.54
CA VAL A 127 8.91 1.90 7.36
C VAL A 127 9.31 1.70 8.82
N ARG A 128 9.71 2.73 9.57
CA ARG A 128 10.03 2.60 11.01
C ARG A 128 8.81 2.23 11.85
N PRO A 129 8.99 1.59 13.02
CA PRO A 129 7.91 1.52 14.01
C PRO A 129 7.40 2.94 14.33
N GLY A 130 6.09 3.15 14.33
CA GLY A 130 5.49 4.50 14.41
C GLY A 130 5.55 5.32 13.12
N GLY A 131 6.19 4.83 12.06
CA GLY A 131 6.24 5.47 10.75
C GLY A 131 4.91 5.34 9.99
N ARG A 132 4.76 6.12 8.92
CA ARG A 132 3.50 6.25 8.17
C ARG A 132 3.65 5.77 6.72
N THR A 133 2.56 5.29 6.14
CA THR A 133 2.42 5.09 4.69
C THR A 133 1.26 5.91 4.14
N LEU A 134 1.45 6.47 2.94
CA LEU A 134 0.40 7.13 2.15
C LEU A 134 0.24 6.34 0.85
N THR A 135 -0.82 5.54 0.77
CA THR A 135 -1.08 4.68 -0.41
C THR A 135 -2.16 5.29 -1.28
N PHE A 136 -1.78 5.71 -2.49
CA PHE A 136 -2.68 6.22 -3.52
C PHE A 136 -3.21 5.09 -4.41
N GLY A 137 -4.45 5.23 -4.86
CA GLY A 137 -5.05 4.31 -5.82
C GLY A 137 -6.57 4.45 -5.92
N PHE A 138 -7.21 3.36 -6.36
CA PHE A 138 -8.66 3.28 -6.57
C PHE A 138 -9.36 2.36 -5.56
N THR A 139 -8.66 1.93 -4.51
CA THR A 139 -9.20 1.09 -3.43
C THR A 139 -8.71 1.58 -2.07
N SER A 140 -9.45 1.27 -1.02
CA SER A 140 -9.09 1.61 0.37
C SER A 140 -8.26 0.52 1.07
N THR A 141 -7.71 -0.45 0.32
CA THR A 141 -7.04 -1.63 0.89
C THR A 141 -5.77 -1.26 1.66
N GLY A 142 -4.88 -0.45 1.08
CA GLY A 142 -3.62 -0.04 1.74
C GLY A 142 -2.69 -1.21 2.11
N MET A 143 -1.98 -1.09 3.21
CA MET A 143 -1.06 -2.06 3.82
C MET A 143 -1.78 -3.16 4.62
N ALA A 144 -2.85 -2.77 5.32
CA ALA A 144 -3.65 -3.59 6.24
C ALA A 144 -2.95 -4.04 7.53
N GLN A 145 -3.76 -4.40 8.53
CA GLN A 145 -3.30 -4.84 9.86
C GLN A 145 -2.41 -6.07 9.82
N SER A 146 -2.59 -7.00 8.87
CA SER A 146 -1.73 -8.18 8.74
C SER A 146 -0.26 -7.84 8.42
N ARG A 147 0.03 -6.61 7.98
CA ARG A 147 1.41 -6.09 7.79
C ARG A 147 1.92 -5.23 8.96
N GLY A 148 1.15 -5.11 10.04
CA GLY A 148 1.52 -4.23 11.17
C GLY A 148 1.09 -2.79 10.99
N PHE A 149 0.04 -2.53 10.20
CA PHE A 149 -0.43 -1.19 9.90
C PHE A 149 -1.87 -0.94 10.34
N GLU A 150 -2.10 0.24 10.88
CA GLU A 150 -3.39 0.74 11.31
C GLU A 150 -3.82 1.93 10.45
N LYS A 151 -5.06 1.92 9.97
CA LYS A 151 -5.61 3.04 9.20
C LYS A 151 -5.87 4.23 10.13
N GLU A 152 -5.27 5.37 9.79
CA GLU A 152 -5.50 6.66 10.45
C GLU A 152 -6.53 7.48 9.67
N GLU A 153 -6.39 7.53 8.34
CA GLU A 153 -7.24 8.38 7.50
C GLU A 153 -7.52 7.77 6.12
N LEU A 154 -8.71 8.04 5.59
CA LEU A 154 -9.03 7.90 4.18
C LEU A 154 -9.40 9.26 3.57
N ALA A 155 -8.63 9.68 2.58
CA ALA A 155 -8.95 10.86 1.79
C ALA A 155 -9.49 10.49 0.41
N ILE A 156 -10.61 11.10 0.03
CA ILE A 156 -11.25 10.95 -1.27
C ILE A 156 -11.01 12.20 -2.10
N PHE A 157 -10.37 12.04 -3.26
CA PHE A 157 -10.13 13.12 -4.21
C PHE A 157 -11.05 12.95 -5.42
N ALA A 158 -12.14 13.71 -5.42
CA ALA A 158 -13.09 13.75 -6.51
C ALA A 158 -12.63 14.70 -7.62
N HIS A 159 -12.42 14.15 -8.81
CA HIS A 159 -11.91 14.89 -9.97
C HIS A 159 -13.00 15.53 -10.83
N GLY A 160 -14.27 15.20 -10.56
CA GLY A 160 -15.44 15.63 -11.33
C GLY A 160 -15.58 14.92 -12.69
N GLY A 161 -16.70 15.14 -13.37
CA GLY A 161 -16.98 14.55 -14.68
C GLY A 161 -17.12 13.03 -14.64
N ARG A 162 -16.48 12.32 -15.57
CA ARG A 162 -16.48 10.84 -15.68
C ARG A 162 -15.18 10.19 -15.19
N TYR A 163 -14.32 10.94 -14.52
CA TYR A 163 -13.05 10.42 -13.99
C TYR A 163 -13.31 9.61 -12.72
N ARG A 164 -12.50 8.57 -12.49
CA ARG A 164 -12.52 7.85 -11.22
C ARG A 164 -11.94 8.75 -10.14
N ASP A 165 -12.51 8.68 -8.95
CA ASP A 165 -11.93 9.31 -7.77
C ASP A 165 -10.59 8.63 -7.43
N THR A 166 -9.68 9.40 -6.83
CA THR A 166 -8.45 8.85 -6.27
C THR A 166 -8.60 8.78 -4.75
N PHE A 167 -8.21 7.66 -4.16
CA PHE A 167 -8.10 7.53 -2.71
C PHE A 167 -6.65 7.67 -2.27
N CYS A 168 -6.43 8.29 -1.11
CA CYS A 168 -5.22 8.12 -0.33
C CYS A 168 -5.58 7.47 1.00
N VAL A 169 -5.01 6.30 1.27
CA VAL A 169 -5.10 5.62 2.56
C VAL A 169 -3.86 5.98 3.36
N VAL A 170 -4.05 6.60 4.51
CA VAL A 170 -2.98 6.92 5.46
C VAL A 170 -2.97 5.86 6.55
N GLU A 171 -1.83 5.20 6.73
CA GLU A 171 -1.68 4.13 7.71
C GLU A 171 -0.41 4.28 8.54
N ARG A 172 -0.51 4.01 9.84
CA ARG A 172 0.58 4.02 10.81
C ARG A 172 1.10 2.61 11.04
N ARG A 173 2.41 2.41 11.01
CA ARG A 173 3.04 1.17 11.48
C ARG A 173 3.01 1.15 13.01
N PHE A 174 2.59 0.03 13.61
CA PHE A 174 2.63 -0.11 15.06
C PHE A 174 4.06 0.07 15.61
N GLU A 175 4.19 0.67 16.79
CA GLU A 175 5.50 0.87 17.46
C GLU A 175 6.14 -0.46 17.92
N ARG A 176 5.32 -1.49 18.14
CA ARG A 176 5.77 -2.81 18.61
C ARG A 176 5.49 -3.87 17.56
N ASP A 177 6.28 -4.94 17.59
CA ASP A 177 6.11 -6.05 16.65
C ASP A 177 4.78 -6.79 16.93
N LEU A 178 4.03 -7.09 15.87
CA LEU A 178 2.77 -7.83 15.97
C LEU A 178 2.95 -9.25 16.53
N SER A 179 4.17 -9.80 16.48
CA SER A 179 4.48 -11.06 17.15
C SER A 179 4.23 -11.02 18.66
N GLU A 180 4.20 -9.82 19.25
CA GLU A 180 3.88 -9.62 20.67
C GLU A 180 2.36 -9.64 20.94
N PHE A 181 1.51 -9.59 19.90
CA PHE A 181 0.05 -9.52 20.01
C PHE A 181 -0.66 -10.57 19.12
N PRO A 182 -0.53 -11.88 19.44
CA PRO A 182 -1.06 -12.97 18.61
C PRO A 182 -2.57 -12.94 18.36
N GLY A 183 -3.35 -12.21 19.17
CA GLY A 183 -4.79 -12.06 19.01
C GLY A 183 -5.24 -11.16 17.85
N ILE A 184 -4.38 -10.26 17.35
CA ILE A 184 -4.71 -9.32 16.27
C ILE A 184 -4.59 -9.98 14.89
N ILE A 185 -3.57 -10.84 14.71
CA ILE A 185 -3.31 -11.56 13.45
C ILE A 185 -4.53 -12.42 13.06
N ALA A 186 -5.13 -13.11 14.04
CA ALA A 186 -6.26 -14.02 13.83
C ALA A 186 -7.54 -13.35 13.31
N ALA A 187 -7.73 -12.04 13.52
CA ALA A 187 -8.93 -11.32 13.09
C ALA A 187 -8.84 -10.77 11.65
N THR A 188 -7.64 -10.78 11.04
CA THR A 188 -7.35 -10.13 9.76
C THR A 188 -7.11 -11.11 8.61
N ASP A 189 -6.90 -12.39 8.93
CA ASP A 189 -6.88 -13.49 7.96
C ASP A 189 -8.30 -13.83 7.49
N GLY A 190 -8.88 -12.89 6.73
CA GLY A 190 -10.04 -13.13 5.89
C GLY A 190 -9.73 -14.21 4.86
N GLY A 191 -9.97 -15.47 5.25
CA GLY A 191 -9.90 -16.65 4.39
C GLY A 191 -8.57 -17.39 4.50
N LYS A 192 -8.59 -18.53 5.21
CA LYS A 192 -7.57 -19.57 5.02
C LYS A 192 -7.43 -19.85 3.51
N PRO A 193 -6.20 -19.97 2.97
CA PRO A 193 -6.03 -20.47 1.62
C PRO A 193 -6.72 -21.84 1.54
N ARG A 194 -7.64 -21.95 0.58
CA ARG A 194 -8.37 -23.18 0.29
C ARG A 194 -7.32 -24.22 -0.07
N THR A 195 -7.00 -25.12 0.86
CA THR A 195 -6.23 -26.32 0.56
C THR A 195 -6.98 -27.04 -0.55
N GLN A 196 -6.42 -27.05 -1.76
CA GLN A 196 -6.92 -27.90 -2.81
C GLN A 196 -6.71 -29.33 -2.32
N ASN A 197 -7.82 -30.01 -1.98
CA ASN A 197 -7.81 -31.45 -1.78
C ASN A 197 -7.34 -32.09 -3.09
N THR A 198 -6.08 -32.50 -3.14
CA THR A 198 -5.62 -33.52 -4.05
C THR A 198 -6.02 -34.88 -3.48
N GLY A 199 -6.97 -35.55 -4.13
CA GLY A 199 -7.14 -36.99 -4.01
C GLY A 199 -8.53 -37.47 -3.61
N THR A 200 -9.27 -38.00 -4.58
CA THR A 200 -9.86 -39.36 -4.54
C THR A 200 -10.29 -39.70 -5.98
N GLU A 201 -9.52 -40.56 -6.64
CA GLU A 201 -9.86 -41.96 -6.92
C GLU A 201 -10.87 -42.12 -8.06
N HIS A 202 -10.35 -42.36 -9.27
CA HIS A 202 -11.11 -43.00 -10.34
C HIS A 202 -11.22 -44.49 -10.01
N SER A 203 -12.43 -44.96 -9.69
CA SER A 203 -12.77 -46.36 -9.79
C SER A 203 -13.10 -46.71 -11.24
N GLU A 204 -12.34 -47.64 -11.80
CA GLU A 204 -12.74 -48.42 -12.96
C GLU A 204 -13.97 -49.24 -12.59
N ALA A 205 -15.00 -49.19 -13.43
CA ALA A 205 -16.13 -50.12 -13.39
C ALA A 205 -16.17 -50.87 -14.70
N ASP A 206 -15.80 -52.16 -14.62
CA ASP A 206 -16.25 -53.22 -15.51
C ASP A 206 -17.78 -53.22 -15.60
N ARG A 207 -18.32 -53.07 -16.82
CA ARG A 207 -19.38 -53.85 -17.48
C ARG A 207 -20.08 -53.07 -18.59
#